data_AF-A0A4U1L0Y7-F1
#
_entry.id   AF-A0A4U1L0Y7-F1
#
_cell.length_a   1.000
_cell.length_b   1.000
_cell.length_c   1.000
_cell.angle_alpha   90.00
_cell.angle_beta   90.00
_cell.angle_gamma   90.00
#
_symmetry.space_group_name_H-M   'P 1'
#
loop_
_entity.id
_entity.type
_entity.pdbx_description
1 polymer ?
#
loop_
_entity_poly.entity_id
_entity_poly.type
_entity_poly.pdbx_seq_one_letter_code
_entity_poly.pdbx_strand_id
1 'polypeptide(L)'
;MTELRSIARKGALFLAALALPATASAQTCVSQREAEALFLYVAPELIREAGRVCAPSLPAASPLRQPSGALIAKYRAEADGAWPLAKSAFAKLSGAGASELGGLAQLLDSQFARPAAAPMMAQMIAAGIRADDCPLIDRAMTLIEPLPARNAAGLAAIAFDLAGREDRGRAMAVRICPAPRAAR
;
A
#
# COMPACT_ATOMS: atom_id res chain seq x y z
N MET A 1 47.95 18.01 57.67
CA MET A 1 48.01 17.07 56.53
C MET A 1 46.62 16.43 56.39
N THR A 2 45.48 17.10 56.11
CA THR A 2 45.11 18.08 55.06
C THR A 2 45.64 17.70 53.68
N GLU A 3 44.74 17.62 52.70
CA GLU A 3 44.95 17.29 51.27
C GLU A 3 44.67 15.85 50.76
N LEU A 4 43.62 15.15 51.24
CA LEU A 4 43.09 13.97 50.51
C LEU A 4 41.54 13.91 50.43
N ARG A 5 40.88 15.05 50.56
CA ARG A 5 39.41 15.18 50.47
C ARG A 5 38.99 16.34 49.57
N SER A 6 39.44 16.38 48.30
CA SER A 6 38.97 17.43 47.37
C SER A 6 39.12 17.08 45.88
N ILE A 7 38.70 15.89 45.43
CA ILE A 7 38.51 15.64 43.97
C ILE A 7 37.21 14.86 43.69
N ALA A 8 36.19 15.04 44.54
CA ALA A 8 34.87 14.45 44.35
C ALA A 8 33.84 15.58 44.11
N ARG A 9 33.97 16.29 42.99
CA ARG A 9 32.92 17.17 42.40
C ARG A 9 33.55 17.92 41.22
N LYS A 10 33.26 17.48 40.00
CA LYS A 10 33.08 18.25 38.75
C LYS A 10 33.37 17.34 37.55
N GLY A 11 32.37 17.11 36.71
CA GLY A 11 32.57 16.47 35.42
C GLY A 11 31.60 15.36 35.05
N ALA A 12 30.34 15.40 35.51
CA ALA A 12 29.28 14.86 34.67
C ALA A 12 29.03 15.90 33.58
N LEU A 13 29.28 15.60 32.31
CA LEU A 13 28.55 16.16 31.16
C LEU A 13 29.08 15.61 29.81
N PHE A 14 28.13 15.17 28.98
CA PHE A 14 28.17 15.02 27.51
C PHE A 14 28.96 13.88 26.87
N LEU A 15 28.29 12.74 26.72
CA LEU A 15 28.35 11.90 25.51
C LEU A 15 26.93 11.55 25.05
N ALA A 16 26.14 12.58 24.74
CA ALA A 16 24.95 12.43 23.92
C ALA A 16 25.43 12.33 22.47
N ALA A 17 25.76 11.12 22.04
CA ALA A 17 26.00 10.85 20.63
C ALA A 17 24.75 11.24 19.84
N LEU A 18 24.92 12.23 18.96
CA LEU A 18 23.91 12.74 18.05
C LEU A 18 23.40 11.58 17.18
N ALA A 19 22.25 11.02 17.55
CA ALA A 19 21.39 10.33 16.60
C ALA A 19 20.80 11.39 15.67
N LEU A 20 21.61 11.84 14.70
CA LEU A 20 21.10 12.63 13.59
C LEU A 20 20.07 11.76 12.87
N PRO A 21 18.81 12.21 12.74
CA PRO A 21 17.88 11.52 11.86
C PRO A 21 18.51 11.58 10.47
N ALA A 22 18.83 10.42 9.89
CA ALA A 22 19.21 10.36 8.50
C ALA A 22 18.07 11.03 7.73
N THR A 23 18.36 12.18 7.11
CA THR A 23 17.42 12.86 6.23
C THR A 23 17.17 11.91 5.08
N ALA A 24 16.05 11.17 5.17
CA ALA A 24 15.60 10.31 4.09
C ALA A 24 15.44 11.22 2.87
N SER A 25 16.32 11.05 1.87
CA SER A 25 16.14 11.67 0.56
C SER A 25 14.71 11.38 0.12
N ALA A 26 13.97 12.37 -0.38
CA ALA A 26 12.63 12.17 -0.94
C ALA A 26 12.71 11.12 -2.05
N GLN A 27 12.48 9.85 -1.68
CA GLN A 27 12.54 8.74 -2.60
C GLN A 27 11.32 8.84 -3.51
N THR A 28 11.57 8.96 -4.81
CA THR A 28 10.53 8.97 -5.86
C THR A 28 9.92 7.59 -6.11
N CYS A 29 10.21 6.60 -5.26
CA CYS A 29 9.71 5.23 -5.33
C CYS A 29 8.75 4.92 -4.18
N VAL A 30 7.81 4.01 -4.44
CA VAL A 30 6.86 3.49 -3.44
C VAL A 30 7.57 2.41 -2.63
N SER A 31 7.63 2.53 -1.31
CA SER A 31 8.18 1.48 -0.45
C SER A 31 7.25 0.27 -0.38
N GLN A 32 7.79 -0.89 0.02
CA GLN A 32 6.98 -2.11 0.20
C GLN A 32 5.79 -1.89 1.14
N ARG A 33 6.00 -1.20 2.27
CA ARG A 33 4.92 -0.92 3.23
C ARG A 33 3.87 0.04 2.65
N GLU A 34 4.29 0.99 1.83
CA GLU A 34 3.37 1.89 1.12
C GLU A 34 2.53 1.14 0.09
N ALA A 35 3.12 0.21 -0.66
CA ALA A 35 2.39 -0.66 -1.57
C ALA A 35 1.38 -1.54 -0.81
N GLU A 36 1.79 -2.18 0.29
CA GLU A 36 0.89 -2.97 1.13
C GLU A 36 -0.29 -2.14 1.67
N ALA A 37 -0.01 -0.95 2.21
CA ALA A 37 -1.06 -0.05 2.68
C ALA A 37 -2.00 0.38 1.56
N LEU A 38 -1.47 0.62 0.35
CA LEU A 38 -2.26 0.93 -0.82
C LEU A 38 -3.23 -0.22 -1.17
N PHE A 39 -2.74 -1.47 -1.19
CA PHE A 39 -3.60 -2.64 -1.42
C PHE A 39 -4.66 -2.80 -0.33
N LEU A 40 -4.30 -2.69 0.95
CA LEU A 40 -5.26 -2.76 2.06
C LEU A 40 -6.36 -1.71 1.92
N TYR A 41 -5.98 -0.49 1.54
CA TYR A 41 -6.87 0.63 1.43
C TYR A 41 -7.83 0.54 0.23
N VAL A 42 -7.32 0.09 -0.93
CA VAL A 42 -8.10 0.01 -2.18
C VAL A 42 -8.94 -1.28 -2.26
N ALA A 43 -8.50 -2.36 -1.63
CA ALA A 43 -9.14 -3.68 -1.74
C ALA A 43 -10.66 -3.69 -1.48
N PRO A 44 -11.24 -3.00 -0.47
CA PRO A 44 -12.68 -3.03 -0.25
C PRO A 44 -13.48 -2.49 -1.44
N GLU A 45 -12.99 -1.47 -2.12
CA GLU A 45 -13.64 -0.89 -3.30
C GLU A 45 -13.42 -1.78 -4.52
N LEU A 46 -12.19 -2.26 -4.70
CA LEU A 46 -11.83 -3.11 -5.83
C LEU A 46 -12.59 -4.44 -5.81
N ILE A 47 -12.74 -5.07 -4.65
CA ILE A 47 -13.50 -6.31 -4.49
C ILE A 47 -14.97 -6.10 -4.88
N ARG A 48 -15.57 -4.95 -4.52
CA ARG A 48 -16.95 -4.65 -4.90
C ARG A 48 -17.10 -4.42 -6.39
N GLU A 49 -16.20 -3.65 -6.99
CA GLU A 49 -16.27 -3.39 -8.43
C GLU A 49 -15.97 -4.64 -9.25
N ALA A 50 -14.99 -5.45 -8.85
CA ALA A 50 -14.75 -6.77 -9.45
C ALA A 50 -15.98 -7.67 -9.30
N GLY A 51 -16.61 -7.70 -8.12
CA GLY A 51 -17.86 -8.43 -7.89
C GLY A 51 -19.00 -7.98 -8.80
N ARG A 52 -19.14 -6.67 -9.04
CA ARG A 52 -20.14 -6.09 -9.96
C ARG A 52 -19.86 -6.48 -11.41
N VAL A 53 -18.61 -6.34 -11.87
CA VAL A 53 -18.20 -6.69 -13.24
C VAL A 53 -18.35 -8.19 -13.50
N CYS A 54 -17.96 -9.02 -12.54
CA CYS A 54 -17.95 -10.48 -12.69
C CYS A 54 -19.26 -11.17 -12.32
N ALA A 55 -20.25 -10.47 -11.77
CA ALA A 55 -21.54 -11.05 -11.37
C ALA A 55 -22.23 -11.91 -12.46
N PRO A 56 -22.23 -11.54 -13.75
CA PRO A 56 -22.86 -12.36 -14.81
C PRO A 56 -22.14 -13.69 -15.08
N SER A 57 -20.86 -13.78 -14.73
CA SER A 57 -19.97 -14.90 -15.06
C SER A 57 -19.70 -15.83 -13.87
N LEU A 58 -20.23 -15.53 -12.68
CA LEU A 58 -19.90 -16.22 -11.44
C LEU A 58 -21.13 -16.78 -10.71
N PRO A 59 -21.02 -17.95 -10.04
CA PRO A 59 -22.06 -18.47 -9.17
C PRO A 59 -22.41 -17.53 -8.02
N ALA A 60 -23.68 -17.49 -7.59
CA ALA A 60 -24.12 -16.60 -6.50
C ALA A 60 -23.36 -16.80 -5.16
N ALA A 61 -22.80 -17.99 -4.94
CA ALA A 61 -22.01 -18.32 -3.76
C ALA A 61 -20.55 -17.84 -3.82
N SER A 62 -20.06 -17.37 -4.97
CA SER A 62 -18.68 -16.88 -5.13
C SER A 62 -18.35 -15.76 -4.12
N PRO A 63 -17.15 -15.74 -3.52
CA PRO A 63 -16.76 -14.69 -2.56
C PRO A 63 -16.89 -13.28 -3.14
N LEU A 64 -16.60 -13.09 -4.43
CA LEU A 64 -16.79 -11.82 -5.14
C LEU A 64 -18.26 -11.37 -5.23
N ARG A 65 -19.20 -12.30 -5.16
CA ARG A 65 -20.65 -12.00 -5.17
C ARG A 65 -21.22 -11.78 -3.77
N GLN A 66 -20.37 -11.75 -2.72
CA GLN A 66 -20.76 -11.53 -1.34
C GLN A 66 -20.28 -10.14 -0.82
N PRO A 67 -21.01 -9.04 -1.08
CA PRO A 67 -20.59 -7.68 -0.72
C PRO A 67 -20.51 -7.38 0.80
N SER A 68 -20.97 -8.33 1.62
CA SER A 68 -20.88 -8.32 3.08
C SER A 68 -20.22 -9.57 3.65
N GLY A 69 -19.53 -10.35 2.81
CA GLY A 69 -18.86 -11.60 3.20
C GLY A 69 -17.56 -11.39 3.98
N ALA A 70 -16.95 -12.49 4.43
CA ALA A 70 -15.71 -12.47 5.21
C ALA A 70 -14.54 -11.84 4.44
N LEU A 71 -14.45 -12.12 3.13
CA LEU A 71 -13.40 -11.59 2.25
C LEU A 71 -13.31 -10.05 2.29
N ILE A 72 -14.43 -9.33 2.17
CA ILE A 72 -14.42 -7.86 2.17
C ILE A 72 -14.32 -7.28 3.59
N ALA A 73 -14.93 -7.96 4.58
CA ALA A 73 -14.94 -7.51 5.96
C ALA A 73 -13.52 -7.35 6.53
N LYS A 74 -12.62 -8.29 6.25
CA LYS A 74 -11.22 -8.21 6.74
C LYS A 74 -10.43 -7.03 6.17
N TYR A 75 -10.73 -6.59 4.94
CA TYR A 75 -10.06 -5.42 4.36
C TYR A 75 -10.66 -4.12 4.89
N ARG A 76 -11.99 -4.06 5.09
CA ARG A 76 -12.64 -2.90 5.72
C ARG A 76 -12.07 -2.60 7.10
N ALA A 77 -11.79 -3.64 7.89
CA ALA A 77 -11.19 -3.49 9.23
C ALA A 77 -9.79 -2.85 9.21
N GLU A 78 -9.05 -2.96 8.10
CA GLU A 78 -7.67 -2.48 7.99
C GLU A 78 -7.56 -1.16 7.21
N ALA A 79 -8.53 -0.84 6.37
CA ALA A 79 -8.46 0.28 5.42
C ALA A 79 -8.23 1.64 6.12
N ASP A 80 -8.94 1.90 7.23
CA ASP A 80 -8.82 3.17 7.95
C ASP A 80 -7.41 3.40 8.53
N GLY A 81 -6.81 2.35 9.09
CA GLY A 81 -5.43 2.39 9.59
C GLY A 81 -4.39 2.47 8.48
N ALA A 82 -4.70 1.97 7.29
CA ALA A 82 -3.81 1.99 6.13
C ALA A 82 -3.76 3.36 5.43
N TRP A 83 -4.79 4.20 5.56
CA TRP A 83 -4.94 5.45 4.81
C TRP A 83 -3.71 6.38 4.85
N PRO A 84 -3.08 6.70 6.00
CA PRO A 84 -1.96 7.63 6.03
C PRO A 84 -0.80 7.21 5.13
N LEU A 85 -0.49 5.91 5.11
CA LEU A 85 0.59 5.36 4.31
C LEU A 85 0.17 5.13 2.85
N ALA A 86 -1.09 4.76 2.61
CA ALA A 86 -1.67 4.70 1.27
C ALA A 86 -1.70 6.08 0.59
N LYS A 87 -2.01 7.16 1.32
CA LYS A 87 -1.96 8.54 0.82
C LYS A 87 -0.54 8.89 0.35
N SER A 88 0.49 8.50 1.10
CA SER A 88 1.90 8.68 0.69
C SER A 88 2.18 7.94 -0.62
N ALA A 89 1.74 6.68 -0.73
CA ALA A 89 1.86 5.90 -1.96
C ALA A 89 1.19 6.60 -3.15
N PHE A 90 -0.06 7.05 -2.98
CA PHE A 90 -0.80 7.79 -4.01
C PHE A 90 -0.08 9.04 -4.48
N ALA A 91 0.47 9.83 -3.57
CA ALA A 91 1.19 11.06 -3.91
C ALA A 91 2.45 10.77 -4.73
N LYS A 92 3.17 9.69 -4.41
CA LYS A 92 4.34 9.27 -5.18
C LYS A 92 3.97 8.75 -6.56
N LEU A 93 2.87 7.99 -6.66
CA LEU A 93 2.35 7.47 -7.92
C LEU A 93 1.91 8.59 -8.85
N SER A 94 1.19 9.59 -8.34
CA SER A 94 0.70 10.72 -9.13
C SER A 94 1.81 11.71 -9.53
N GLY A 95 2.85 11.87 -8.71
CA GLY A 95 4.03 12.67 -9.03
C GLY A 95 5.03 12.01 -9.99
N ALA A 96 4.97 10.69 -10.17
CA ALA A 96 5.91 9.94 -11.01
C ALA A 96 5.59 9.95 -12.52
N GLY A 97 4.74 10.88 -12.99
CA GLY A 97 4.34 10.97 -14.40
C GLY A 97 3.23 9.99 -14.81
N ALA A 98 2.54 9.37 -13.85
CA ALA A 98 1.34 8.58 -14.13
C ALA A 98 0.19 9.50 -14.54
N SER A 99 0.11 9.80 -15.84
CA SER A 99 -0.89 10.72 -16.42
C SER A 99 -2.34 10.38 -16.05
N GLU A 100 -2.66 9.09 -15.86
CA GLU A 100 -3.99 8.62 -15.47
C GLU A 100 -4.37 8.95 -14.01
N LEU A 101 -3.37 9.15 -13.14
CA LEU A 101 -3.57 9.57 -11.74
C LEU A 101 -3.38 11.08 -11.54
N GLY A 102 -3.21 11.85 -12.62
CA GLY A 102 -2.98 13.30 -12.57
C GLY A 102 -4.11 14.09 -11.89
N GLY A 103 -5.35 13.60 -11.96
CA GLY A 103 -6.48 14.20 -11.22
C GLY A 103 -6.45 13.88 -9.71
N LEU A 104 -5.79 12.81 -9.30
CA LEU A 104 -5.72 12.38 -7.90
C LEU A 104 -4.74 13.26 -7.11
N ALA A 105 -3.60 13.66 -7.68
CA ALA A 105 -2.61 14.51 -7.00
C ALA A 105 -3.23 15.76 -6.35
N GLN A 106 -4.01 16.52 -7.12
CA GLN A 106 -4.67 17.75 -6.66
C GLN A 106 -5.71 17.47 -5.56
N LEU A 107 -6.30 16.27 -5.56
CA LEU A 107 -7.31 15.88 -4.59
C LEU A 107 -6.72 15.42 -3.26
N LEU A 108 -5.50 14.89 -3.24
CA LEU A 108 -4.92 14.22 -2.07
C LEU A 108 -4.76 15.12 -0.84
N ASP A 109 -4.60 16.43 -1.03
CA ASP A 109 -4.50 17.40 0.07
C ASP A 109 -5.84 17.96 0.54
N SER A 110 -6.93 17.60 -0.13
CA SER A 110 -8.28 17.96 0.28
C SER A 110 -8.86 16.96 1.29
N GLN A 111 -9.92 17.39 1.99
CA GLN A 111 -10.76 16.50 2.80
C GLN A 111 -11.46 15.39 1.99
N PHE A 112 -11.54 15.55 0.67
CA PHE A 112 -12.17 14.59 -0.24
C PHE A 112 -11.21 13.47 -0.69
N ALA A 113 -9.90 13.61 -0.42
CA ALA A 113 -8.88 12.63 -0.78
C ALA A 113 -9.25 11.21 -0.37
N ARG A 114 -9.58 11.04 0.91
CA ARG A 114 -9.88 9.74 1.51
C ARG A 114 -11.16 9.13 0.91
N PRO A 115 -12.34 9.77 0.92
CA PRO A 115 -13.52 9.13 0.36
C PRO A 115 -13.44 8.88 -1.16
N ALA A 116 -12.59 9.60 -1.92
CA ALA A 116 -12.53 9.48 -3.38
C ALA A 116 -11.43 8.54 -3.90
N ALA A 117 -10.28 8.43 -3.22
CA ALA A 117 -9.11 7.76 -3.77
C ALA A 117 -9.33 6.26 -4.06
N ALA A 118 -9.89 5.52 -3.11
CA ALA A 118 -10.13 4.09 -3.28
C ALA A 118 -11.18 3.78 -4.36
N PRO A 119 -12.36 4.46 -4.40
CA PRO A 119 -13.29 4.26 -5.49
C PRO A 119 -12.66 4.54 -6.85
N MET A 120 -12.00 5.69 -7.04
CA MET A 120 -11.38 6.06 -8.33
C MET A 120 -10.40 4.99 -8.85
N MET A 121 -9.51 4.51 -7.98
CA MET A 121 -8.59 3.41 -8.32
C MET A 121 -9.32 2.13 -8.66
N ALA A 122 -10.32 1.76 -7.87
CA ALA A 122 -11.08 0.54 -8.10
C ALA A 122 -11.76 0.55 -9.47
N GLN A 123 -12.35 1.67 -9.90
CA GLN A 123 -13.00 1.76 -11.22
C GLN A 123 -11.95 1.71 -12.34
N MET A 124 -10.82 2.40 -12.19
CA MET A 124 -9.73 2.36 -13.17
C MET A 124 -9.21 0.93 -13.38
N ILE A 125 -8.97 0.19 -12.28
CA ILE A 125 -8.52 -1.22 -12.35
C ILE A 125 -9.64 -2.11 -12.91
N ALA A 126 -10.86 -1.96 -12.42
CA ALA A 126 -11.99 -2.80 -12.82
C ALA A 126 -12.39 -2.60 -14.29
N ALA A 127 -12.12 -1.43 -14.88
CA ALA A 127 -12.33 -1.18 -16.30
C ALA A 127 -11.48 -2.08 -17.20
N GLY A 128 -10.36 -2.62 -16.69
CA GLY A 128 -9.52 -3.59 -17.39
C GLY A 128 -9.96 -5.05 -17.25
N ILE A 129 -10.95 -5.36 -16.40
CA ILE A 129 -11.38 -6.75 -16.16
C ILE A 129 -12.26 -7.22 -17.33
N ARG A 130 -11.85 -8.30 -17.98
CA ARG A 130 -12.66 -8.97 -19.00
C ARG A 130 -13.52 -10.06 -18.37
N ALA A 131 -14.68 -10.33 -18.95
CA ALA A 131 -15.60 -11.38 -18.49
C ALA A 131 -14.92 -12.76 -18.44
N ASP A 132 -14.03 -13.06 -19.39
CA ASP A 132 -13.29 -14.32 -19.48
C ASP A 132 -12.31 -14.53 -18.31
N ASP A 133 -11.85 -13.44 -17.67
CA ASP A 133 -10.89 -13.50 -16.55
C ASP A 133 -11.60 -13.75 -15.21
N CYS A 134 -12.92 -13.53 -15.14
CA CYS A 134 -13.68 -13.59 -13.90
C CYS A 134 -13.57 -14.91 -13.13
N PRO A 135 -13.59 -16.11 -13.76
CA PRO A 135 -13.37 -17.36 -13.04
C PRO A 135 -11.98 -17.44 -12.38
N LEU A 136 -10.95 -16.90 -13.02
CA LEU A 136 -9.59 -16.86 -12.46
C LEU A 136 -9.51 -15.88 -11.28
N ILE A 137 -10.12 -14.70 -11.42
CA ILE A 137 -10.17 -13.69 -10.34
C ILE A 137 -10.92 -14.27 -9.13
N ASP A 138 -12.07 -14.92 -9.34
CA ASP A 138 -12.84 -15.54 -8.24
C ASP A 138 -12.05 -16.66 -7.55
N ARG A 139 -11.31 -17.46 -8.33
CA ARG A 139 -10.42 -18.48 -7.77
C ARG A 139 -9.32 -17.85 -6.93
N ALA A 140 -8.69 -16.77 -7.40
CA ALA A 140 -7.70 -16.04 -6.62
C ALA A 140 -8.30 -15.48 -5.33
N MET A 141 -9.51 -14.91 -5.39
CA MET A 141 -10.22 -14.39 -4.22
C MET A 141 -10.53 -15.48 -3.19
N THR A 142 -10.96 -16.66 -3.65
CA THR A 142 -11.17 -17.84 -2.80
C THR A 142 -9.88 -18.26 -2.09
N LEU A 143 -8.73 -18.21 -2.79
CA LEU A 143 -7.44 -18.60 -2.22
C LEU A 143 -6.95 -17.59 -1.18
N ILE A 144 -7.17 -16.29 -1.38
CA ILE A 144 -6.76 -15.28 -0.42
C ILE A 144 -7.76 -15.10 0.72
N GLU A 145 -9.01 -15.50 0.58
CA GLU A 145 -10.05 -15.37 1.61
C GLU A 145 -9.61 -15.85 3.01
N PRO A 146 -9.01 -17.03 3.19
CA PRO A 146 -8.57 -17.49 4.50
C PRO A 146 -7.34 -16.75 5.06
N LEU A 147 -6.60 -16.00 4.23
CA LEU A 147 -5.42 -15.27 4.69
C LEU A 147 -5.83 -14.01 5.46
N PRO A 148 -5.07 -13.60 6.49
CA PRO A 148 -5.19 -12.26 7.05
C PRO A 148 -5.03 -11.20 5.96
N ALA A 149 -5.81 -10.11 6.05
CA ALA A 149 -5.80 -9.04 5.03
C ALA A 149 -4.38 -8.48 4.78
N ARG A 150 -3.59 -8.31 5.84
CA ARG A 150 -2.19 -7.85 5.77
C ARG A 150 -1.29 -8.81 4.98
N ASN A 151 -1.45 -10.13 5.18
CA ASN A 151 -0.65 -11.11 4.44
C ASN A 151 -1.03 -11.14 2.96
N ALA A 152 -2.33 -11.07 2.65
CA ALA A 152 -2.80 -11.01 1.26
C ALA A 152 -2.34 -9.72 0.55
N ALA A 153 -2.37 -8.57 1.23
CA ALA A 153 -1.84 -7.32 0.72
C ALA A 153 -0.32 -7.35 0.51
N GLY A 154 0.43 -7.98 1.42
CA GLY A 154 1.86 -8.28 1.26
C GLY A 154 2.16 -9.07 0.00
N LEU A 155 1.42 -10.15 -0.22
CA LEU A 155 1.56 -10.96 -1.43
C LEU A 155 1.22 -10.18 -2.71
N ALA A 156 0.15 -9.37 -2.68
CA ALA A 156 -0.23 -8.52 -3.80
C ALA A 156 0.86 -7.48 -4.13
N ALA A 157 1.45 -6.85 -3.12
CA ALA A 157 2.54 -5.90 -3.28
C ALA A 157 3.79 -6.55 -3.91
N ILE A 158 4.15 -7.77 -3.47
CA ILE A 158 5.26 -8.52 -4.05
C ILE A 158 4.98 -8.89 -5.51
N ALA A 159 3.78 -9.39 -5.81
CA ALA A 159 3.40 -9.75 -7.19
C ALA A 159 3.44 -8.53 -8.12
N PHE A 160 2.98 -7.38 -7.62
CA PHE A 160 3.01 -6.12 -8.36
C PHE A 160 4.43 -5.61 -8.61
N ASP A 161 5.34 -5.71 -7.63
CA ASP A 161 6.77 -5.43 -7.84
C ASP A 161 7.37 -6.34 -8.93
N LEU A 162 7.05 -7.63 -8.89
CA LEU A 162 7.57 -8.59 -9.86
C LEU A 162 7.11 -8.26 -11.28
N ALA A 163 5.82 -8.01 -11.48
CA ALA A 163 5.26 -7.62 -12.77
C ALA A 163 5.88 -6.31 -13.31
N GLY A 164 6.05 -5.31 -12.44
CA GLY A 164 6.64 -4.02 -12.82
C GLY A 164 8.11 -4.11 -13.27
N ARG A 165 8.84 -5.17 -12.88
CA ARG A 165 10.24 -5.39 -13.32
C ARG A 165 10.34 -5.90 -14.74
N GLU A 166 9.32 -6.58 -15.24
CA GLU A 166 9.22 -7.14 -16.58
C GLU A 166 8.75 -6.08 -17.59
N ASP A 167 7.79 -5.23 -17.18
CA ASP A 167 7.14 -4.21 -18.02
C ASP A 167 7.84 -2.83 -18.03
N ARG A 168 9.18 -2.77 -18.14
CA ARG A 168 9.97 -1.52 -18.04
C ARG A 168 9.69 -0.44 -19.12
N GLY A 169 8.71 -0.64 -20.01
CA GLY A 169 8.45 0.18 -21.19
C GLY A 169 7.09 0.91 -21.27
N ARG A 170 6.18 0.81 -20.28
CA ARG A 170 4.87 1.51 -20.32
C ARG A 170 4.55 2.31 -19.06
N ALA A 171 3.73 3.33 -19.24
CA ALA A 171 3.46 4.51 -18.40
C ALA A 171 2.90 4.29 -16.98
N MET A 172 3.01 3.08 -16.42
CA MET A 172 2.71 2.78 -15.02
C MET A 172 3.97 2.20 -14.35
N ALA A 173 5.11 2.87 -14.57
CA ALA A 173 6.39 2.55 -13.94
C ALA A 173 6.35 2.93 -12.46
N VAL A 174 5.50 2.27 -11.68
CA VAL A 174 5.54 2.29 -10.23
C VAL A 174 6.85 1.63 -9.83
N ARG A 175 7.88 2.45 -9.60
CA ARG A 175 9.13 1.92 -9.05
C ARG A 175 8.86 1.61 -7.59
N ILE A 176 8.75 0.33 -7.24
CA ILE A 176 8.88 -0.08 -5.85
C ILE A 176 10.35 0.11 -5.44
N CYS A 177 10.59 0.71 -4.27
CA CYS A 177 11.95 0.91 -3.79
C CYS A 177 12.63 -0.45 -3.61
N PRO A 178 13.89 -0.62 -4.05
CA PRO A 178 14.61 -1.86 -3.80
C PRO A 178 14.67 -2.13 -2.31
N ALA A 179 14.40 -3.38 -1.91
CA ALA A 179 14.54 -3.78 -0.52
C ALA A 179 15.96 -3.43 -0.02
N PRO A 180 16.12 -2.89 1.20
CA PRO A 180 17.44 -2.62 1.76
C PRO A 180 18.21 -3.94 1.75
N ARG A 181 19.32 -3.98 1.01
CA ARG A 181 20.20 -5.14 1.02
C ARG A 181 20.72 -5.28 2.44
N ALA A 182 20.41 -6.40 3.09
CA ALA A 182 21.12 -6.75 4.31
C ALA A 182 22.62 -6.81 3.98
N ALA A 183 23.42 -6.01 4.68
CA ALA A 183 24.87 -6.16 4.64
C ALA A 183 25.17 -7.59 5.10
N ARG A 184 25.72 -8.41 4.19
CA ARG A 184 26.25 -9.73 4.53
C ARG A 184 27.63 -9.58 5.14
#